data_AF-A0A920VFB1-F1
#
_entry.id   AF-A0A920VFB1-F1
#
_cell.length_a   1.000
_cell.length_b   1.000
_cell.length_c   1.000
_cell.angle_alpha   90.00
_cell.angle_beta   90.00
_cell.angle_gamma   90.00
#
_symmetry.space_group_name_H-M   'P 1'
#
loop_
_entity.id
_entity.type
_entity.pdbx_description
1 polymer ?
#
loop_
_entity_poly.entity_id
_entity_poly.type
_entity_poly.pdbx_seq_one_letter_code
_entity_poly.pdbx_strand_id
1 'polypeptide(L)' 'MVYVDAPVGQFNRPSGVCVDNDGDIYVADWLNNRVQVLTAEGRFITEFTGDAALSSLGNRQDQTQPRHDSPTERSTGFHT' A
#
# COMPACT_ATOMS: atom_id res chain seq x y z
N MET A 1 -15.83 -7.43 -15.16
CA MET A 1 -14.50 -7.02 -15.65
C MET A 1 -13.49 -7.80 -14.84
N VAL A 2 -12.92 -8.86 -15.40
CA VAL A 2 -11.94 -9.71 -14.73
C VAL A 2 -10.59 -9.07 -15.01
N TYR A 3 -9.89 -8.60 -13.99
CA TYR A 3 -8.50 -8.16 -14.16
C TYR A 3 -7.70 -9.41 -14.52
N VAL A 4 -7.24 -9.48 -15.77
CA VAL A 4 -6.25 -10.46 -16.21
C VAL A 4 -4.93 -10.02 -15.60
N ASP A 5 -4.31 -10.89 -14.82
CA ASP A 5 -2.95 -10.68 -14.34
C ASP A 5 -2.05 -10.31 -15.53
N ALA A 6 -1.28 -9.22 -15.40
CA ALA A 6 -0.42 -8.77 -16.47
C ALA A 6 0.59 -9.90 -16.80
N PRO A 7 0.84 -10.23 -18.08
CA PRO A 7 1.78 -11.28 -18.42
C PRO A 7 3.19 -10.99 -17.90
N VAL A 8 3.94 -12.05 -17.65
CA VAL A 8 5.37 -12.01 -17.33
C VAL A 8 6.13 -11.19 -18.38
N GLY A 9 7.04 -10.32 -17.92
CA GLY A 9 7.83 -9.43 -18.78
C GLY A 9 7.07 -8.21 -19.33
N GLN A 10 5.77 -8.07 -19.02
CA GLN A 10 5.04 -6.81 -19.22
C GLN A 10 5.05 -6.01 -17.92
N PHE A 11 5.20 -4.68 -18.04
CA PHE A 11 5.29 -3.77 -16.91
C PHE A 11 4.29 -2.63 -17.04
N ASN A 12 3.78 -2.16 -15.92
CA ASN A 12 2.84 -1.06 -15.81
C ASN A 12 3.28 -0.07 -14.72
N ARG A 13 3.87 1.05 -15.17
CA ARG A 13 4.53 2.06 -14.32
C ARG A 13 5.53 1.44 -13.32
N PRO A 14 6.56 0.72 -13.81
CA PRO A 14 7.61 0.24 -12.91
C PRO A 14 8.29 1.42 -12.20
N SER A 15 8.49 1.28 -10.90
CA SER A 15 9.00 2.36 -10.03
C SER A 15 10.45 2.16 -9.62
N GLY A 16 10.98 0.94 -9.73
CA GLY A 16 12.35 0.63 -9.34
C GLY A 16 12.87 -0.67 -9.93
N VAL A 17 14.21 -0.75 -10.00
CA VAL A 17 14.95 -1.93 -10.43
C VAL A 17 16.21 -2.10 -9.58
N CYS A 18 16.56 -3.33 -9.21
CA CYS A 18 17.85 -3.67 -8.64
C CYS A 18 18.34 -5.04 -9.15
N VAL A 19 19.62 -5.32 -8.96
CA VAL A 19 20.27 -6.58 -9.34
C VAL A 19 21.05 -7.11 -8.14
N ASP A 20 20.98 -8.40 -7.86
CA ASP A 20 21.78 -9.04 -6.81
C ASP A 20 23.15 -9.53 -7.33
N ASN A 21 23.91 -10.21 -6.47
CA ASN A 21 25.26 -10.69 -6.82
C ASN A 21 25.25 -11.87 -7.80
N ASP A 22 24.14 -12.60 -7.91
CA ASP A 22 23.99 -13.73 -8.83
C ASP A 22 23.50 -13.25 -10.21
N GLY A 23 23.09 -11.98 -10.31
CA GLY A 23 22.66 -11.34 -11.55
C GLY A 23 21.14 -11.34 -11.74
N ASP A 24 20.38 -11.72 -10.71
CA ASP A 24 18.93 -11.71 -10.79
C ASP A 24 18.41 -10.26 -10.69
N ILE A 25 17.46 -9.93 -11.57
CA ILE A 25 16.90 -8.60 -11.75
C ILE A 25 15.53 -8.55 -11.07
N TYR A 26 15.36 -7.60 -10.16
CA TYR A 26 14.12 -7.38 -9.43
C TYR A 26 13.48 -6.09 -9.94
N VAL A 27 12.22 -6.16 -10.40
CA VAL A 27 11.48 -5.01 -10.92
C VAL A 27 10.23 -4.77 -10.08
N ALA A 28 10.14 -3.59 -9.46
CA ALA A 28 8.95 -3.15 -8.75
C ALA A 28 7.93 -2.58 -9.74
N ASP A 29 6.86 -3.33 -10.00
CA ASP A 29 5.88 -3.07 -11.06
C ASP A 29 4.58 -2.51 -10.48
N TRP A 30 4.59 -1.20 -10.23
CA TRP A 30 3.70 -0.55 -9.27
C TRP A 30 2.21 -0.68 -9.59
N LEU A 31 1.78 -0.45 -10.83
CA LEU A 31 0.35 -0.58 -11.17
C LEU A 31 -0.11 -2.02 -11.38
N ASN A 32 0.83 -2.97 -11.43
CA ASN A 32 0.50 -4.39 -11.42
C ASN A 32 0.58 -4.98 -10.01
N ASN A 33 0.80 -4.16 -8.98
CA ASN A 33 0.87 -4.55 -7.56
C ASN A 33 1.83 -5.74 -7.32
N ARG A 34 2.94 -5.81 -8.07
CA ARG A 34 3.87 -6.94 -8.00
C ARG A 34 5.32 -6.52 -8.03
N VAL A 35 6.18 -7.45 -7.62
CA VAL A 35 7.61 -7.45 -7.93
C VAL A 35 7.88 -8.67 -8.79
N GLN A 36 8.48 -8.49 -9.97
CA GLN A 36 8.94 -9.60 -10.82
C GLN A 36 10.45 -9.79 -10.66
N VAL A 37 10.88 -11.06 -10.61
CA VAL A 37 12.29 -11.46 -10.58
C VAL A 37 12.65 -12.19 -11.86
N LEU A 38 13.73 -11.75 -12.51
CA LEU A 38 14.21 -12.28 -13.79
C LEU A 38 15.68 -12.69 -13.69
N THR A 39 16.12 -13.62 -14.53
CA THR A 39 17.55 -13.92 -14.70
C THR A 39 18.26 -12.74 -15.35
N ALA A 40 19.60 -12.78 -15.38
CA ALA A 40 20.42 -11.81 -16.10
C ALA A 40 20.07 -11.71 -17.60
N GLU A 41 19.55 -12.78 -18.21
CA GLU A 41 19.07 -12.80 -19.61
C GLU A 41 17.61 -12.36 -19.75
N GLY A 42 16.97 -11.88 -18.68
CA GLY A 42 15.59 -11.42 -18.67
C GLY A 42 14.54 -12.54 -18.66
N ARG A 43 14.93 -13.78 -18.33
CA ARG A 43 13.97 -14.89 -18.21
C ARG A 43 13.27 -14.85 -16.86
N PHE A 44 12.00 -15.19 -16.81
CA PHE A 44 11.26 -15.20 -15.56
C PHE A 44 11.73 -16.26 -14.57
N ILE A 45 11.87 -15.84 -13.32
CA ILE A 45 12.16 -16.72 -12.18
C ILE A 45 10.90 -16.83 -11.31
N THR A 46 10.41 -15.70 -10.80
CA THR A 46 9.25 -15.66 -9.89
C THR A 46 8.62 -14.26 -9.82
N GLU A 47 7.46 -14.15 -9.16
CA GLU A 47 6.86 -12.87 -8.80
C GLU A 47 6.26 -12.90 -7.40
N PHE A 48 6.18 -11.72 -6.79
CA PHE A 48 5.54 -11.49 -5.51
C PHE A 48 4.44 -10.46 -5.70
N THR A 49 3.19 -10.84 -5.47
CA THR A 49 2.05 -9.90 -5.48
C THR A 49 1.88 -9.29 -4.09
N GLY A 50 1.86 -7.97 -4.01
CA GLY A 50 1.58 -7.25 -2.78
C GLY A 50 0.09 -7.13 -2.55
N ASP A 51 -0.40 -7.66 -1.43
CA ASP A 51 -1.76 -7.37 -0.95
C ASP A 51 -1.79 -5.92 -0.45
N ALA A 52 -2.08 -4.97 -1.33
CA ALA A 52 -2.35 -3.57 -0.98
C ALA A 52 -3.70 -3.39 -0.25
N ALA A 53 -4.15 -4.40 0.50
CA ALA A 53 -5.22 -4.21 1.46
C ALA A 53 -4.73 -3.18 2.48
N LEU A 54 -5.48 -2.09 2.66
CA LEU A 54 -5.27 -1.15 3.76
C LEU A 54 -5.04 -1.99 5.02
N SER A 55 -3.90 -1.80 5.67
CA SER A 55 -3.62 -2.49 6.93
C SER A 55 -4.78 -2.25 7.90
N SER A 56 -5.05 -3.19 8.80
CA SER A 56 -6.06 -3.01 9.85
C SER A 56 -5.82 -1.77 10.74
N LEU A 57 -4.64 -1.16 10.63
CA LEU A 57 -4.27 0.12 11.22
C LEU A 57 -4.77 1.32 10.38
N GLY A 58 -4.78 1.22 9.05
CA GLY A 58 -5.31 2.23 8.14
C GLY A 58 -6.84 2.34 8.17
N ASN A 59 -7.56 1.23 8.37
CA ASN A 59 -9.03 1.23 8.47
C ASN A 59 -9.58 1.77 9.80
N ARG A 60 -8.72 1.97 10.83
CA ARG A 60 -9.15 2.50 12.13
C ARG A 60 -9.26 4.02 12.21
N GLN A 61 -8.76 4.75 11.21
CA GLN A 61 -8.75 6.21 11.25
C GLN A 61 -10.05 6.87 10.75
N ASP A 62 -10.98 6.11 10.17
CA ASP A 62 -12.27 6.63 9.67
C ASP A 62 -13.44 6.50 10.67
N GLN A 63 -13.23 5.89 11.84
CA GLN A 63 -14.26 5.77 12.89
C GLN A 63 -14.03 6.67 14.11
N THR A 64 -12.93 7.42 14.18
CA THR A 64 -12.75 8.42 15.24
C THR A 64 -13.38 9.73 14.82
N GLN A 65 -14.70 9.73 14.67
CA GLN A 65 -15.48 10.96 14.70
C GLN A 65 -15.14 11.70 16.00
N PRO A 66 -14.69 12.96 15.95
CA PRO A 66 -14.45 13.72 17.17
C PRO A 66 -15.80 13.87 17.87
N ARG A 67 -15.88 13.37 19.12
CA ARG A 67 -17.05 13.62 19.96
C ARG A 67 -17.22 15.14 20.04
N HIS A 68 -18.41 15.59 19.69
CA HIS A 68 -18.82 16.98 19.82
C HIS A 68 -18.98 17.25 21.33
N ASP A 69 -17.88 17.49 22.04
CA ASP A 69 -17.95 17.90 23.44
C ASP A 69 -18.65 19.27 23.46
N SER A 70 -19.84 19.29 24.07
CA SER A 70 -20.64 20.49 24.26
C SER A 70 -19.89 21.46 25.19
N PRO A 71 -19.90 22.78 24.95
CA PRO A 71 -19.16 23.70 25.80
C PRO A 71 -19.80 23.78 27.20
N THR A 72 -19.09 23.18 28.15
CA THR A 72 -18.99 23.45 29.60
C THR A 72 -19.86 24.58 30.14
N GLU A 73 -20.71 24.22 31.10
CA GLU A 73 -21.43 25.07 32.06
C GLU A 73 -20.55 26.16 32.68
N ARG A 74 -20.97 27.44 32.62
CA ARG A 74 -20.64 28.45 33.64
C ARG A 74 -21.72 29.54 33.76
N SER A 75 -22.49 29.49 34.85
CA SER A 75 -22.96 30.66 35.61
C SER A 75 -23.34 30.17 37.02
N THR A 76 -22.34 29.92 37.87
CA THR A 76 -22.04 30.75 39.06
C THR A 76 -23.28 31.07 39.91
N GLY A 77 -23.58 30.19 40.87
CA GLY A 77 -24.28 30.55 42.09
C GLY A 77 -23.27 30.99 43.15
N PHE A 78 -23.28 32.27 43.50
CA PHE A 78 -22.77 32.76 44.78
C PHE A 78 -23.87 33.62 45.41
N HIS A 79 -24.20 33.30 46.65
CA HIS A 79 -25.21 33.95 47.48
C HIS A 79 -24.68 35.27 48.04
N THR A 80 -25.51 36.31 48.06
CA THR A 80 -25.78 37.19 49.22
C THR A 80 -27.18 37.73 49.09
#